data_AF-A0A0Q9M765-F1
#
_entry.id   AF-A0A0Q9M765-F1
#
_cell.length_a   1.000
_cell.length_b   1.000
_cell.length_c   1.000
_cell.angle_alpha   90.00
_cell.angle_beta   90.00
_cell.angle_gamma   90.00
#
_symmetry.space_group_name_H-M   'P 1'
#
loop_
_entity.id
_entity.type
_entity.pdbx_description
1 polymer ?
#
loop_
_entity_poly.entity_id
_entity_poly.type
_entity_poly.pdbx_seq_one_letter_code
_entity_poly.pdbx_strand_id
1 'polypeptide(L)'
;MEYCRLSGKEVHYKSIKEITPQGLYYIDEGETHYIDFLECRKNFVNYVNSSNDFNISDLKEIESKCVAWRCMLQIEFFSEPRIKIIIPYKKTLWERITKRNFRKCSRIYLDLLYRIRDNGWSTFDLS
;
A
#
# COMPACT_ATOMS: atom_id res chain seq x y z
N MET A 1 -13.63 15.22 6.38
CA MET A 1 -12.59 14.19 6.12
C MET A 1 -13.15 13.32 5.02
N GLU A 2 -12.81 13.61 3.77
CA GLU A 2 -13.05 12.67 2.68
C GLU A 2 -12.25 11.41 2.98
N TYR A 3 -12.93 10.28 3.05
CA TYR A 3 -12.28 9.00 3.23
C TYR A 3 -11.59 8.65 1.91
N CYS A 4 -10.26 8.44 1.93
CA CYS A 4 -9.53 7.91 0.79
C CYS A 4 -10.24 6.65 0.27
N ARG A 5 -10.58 6.63 -1.02
CA ARG A 5 -11.32 5.54 -1.66
C ARG A 5 -10.38 4.39 -2.03
N LEU A 6 -9.88 3.69 -1.02
CA LEU A 6 -9.14 2.43 -1.20
C LEU A 6 -10.13 1.26 -1.19
N SER A 7 -10.25 0.53 -2.31
CA SER A 7 -11.30 -0.47 -2.58
C SER A 7 -10.83 -1.93 -2.68
N GLY A 8 -9.53 -2.19 -2.56
CA GLY A 8 -8.93 -3.51 -2.68
C GLY A 8 -9.27 -4.47 -1.53
N LYS A 9 -9.07 -5.77 -1.77
CA LYS A 9 -9.22 -6.83 -0.77
C LYS A 9 -8.33 -6.54 0.42
N GLU A 10 -8.94 -6.55 1.61
CA GLU A 10 -8.24 -6.19 2.85
C GLU A 10 -7.35 -7.34 3.31
N VAL A 11 -6.06 -7.06 3.50
CA VAL A 11 -5.07 -8.00 4.03
C VAL A 11 -4.36 -7.35 5.21
N HIS A 12 -4.24 -8.07 6.32
CA HIS A 12 -3.62 -7.53 7.51
C HIS A 12 -2.08 -7.51 7.37
N TYR A 13 -1.37 -6.45 7.80
CA TYR A 13 0.10 -6.35 7.62
C TYR A 13 0.90 -7.57 8.13
N LYS A 14 0.45 -8.20 9.22
CA LYS A 14 1.04 -9.45 9.76
C LYS A 14 1.02 -10.63 8.79
N SER A 15 0.18 -10.60 7.76
CA SER A 15 0.17 -11.61 6.70
C SER A 15 1.39 -11.51 5.79
N ILE A 16 2.03 -10.33 5.71
CA ILE A 16 3.24 -10.13 4.92
C ILE A 16 4.36 -11.03 5.47
N LYS A 17 4.94 -11.84 4.58
CA LYS A 17 6.09 -12.69 4.89
C LYS A 17 7.38 -12.06 4.43
N GLU A 18 7.38 -11.54 3.21
CA GLU A 18 8.60 -11.05 2.57
C GLU A 18 8.29 -9.91 1.60
N ILE A 19 9.26 -9.00 1.45
CA ILE A 19 9.25 -7.95 0.44
C ILE A 19 10.60 -8.03 -0.24
N THR A 20 10.56 -8.24 -1.55
CA THR A 20 11.73 -8.37 -2.42
C THR A 20 11.75 -7.21 -3.42
N PRO A 21 12.82 -7.06 -4.22
CA PRO A 21 12.83 -6.08 -5.30
C PRO A 21 11.77 -6.35 -6.38
N GLN A 22 11.25 -7.57 -6.48
CA GLN A 22 10.24 -7.94 -7.47
C GLN A 22 8.82 -7.76 -6.96
N GLY A 23 8.59 -7.87 -5.64
CA GLY A 23 7.24 -7.90 -5.12
C GLY A 23 7.11 -8.15 -3.62
N LEU A 24 5.90 -8.54 -3.23
CA LEU A 24 5.54 -8.82 -1.84
C LEU A 24 4.83 -10.17 -1.74
N TYR A 25 5.28 -11.01 -0.80
CA TYR A 25 4.62 -12.26 -0.44
C TYR A 25 3.78 -12.09 0.82
N TYR A 26 2.54 -12.58 0.79
CA TYR A 26 1.66 -12.61 1.97
C TYR A 26 0.87 -13.91 2.08
N ILE A 27 0.39 -14.23 3.28
CA ILE A 27 -0.50 -15.36 3.51
C ILE A 27 -1.94 -14.88 3.67
N ASP A 28 -2.84 -15.49 2.92
CA ASP A 28 -4.28 -15.28 3.03
C ASP A 28 -5.00 -16.61 2.87
N GLU A 29 -5.95 -16.87 3.78
CA GLU A 29 -6.70 -18.15 3.85
C GLU A 29 -5.81 -19.42 3.89
N GLY A 30 -4.58 -19.29 4.39
CA GLY A 30 -3.62 -20.40 4.49
C GLY A 30 -2.77 -20.60 3.24
N GLU A 31 -3.02 -19.84 2.17
CA GLU A 31 -2.28 -19.89 0.93
C GLU A 31 -1.27 -18.73 0.83
N THR A 32 -0.19 -18.95 0.09
CA THR A 32 0.81 -17.90 -0.19
C THR A 32 0.45 -17.19 -1.49
N HIS A 33 0.31 -15.87 -1.41
CA HIS A 33 0.00 -14.98 -2.52
C HIS A 33 1.18 -14.05 -2.79
N TYR A 34 1.23 -13.53 -4.02
CA TYR A 34 2.30 -12.67 -4.48
C TYR A 34 1.75 -11.43 -5.18
N ILE A 35 2.29 -10.26 -4.81
CA ILE A 35 2.02 -8.97 -5.45
C ILE A 35 3.24 -8.62 -6.30
N ASP A 36 3.09 -8.59 -7.62
CA ASP A 36 4.15 -8.20 -8.54
C ASP A 36 4.26 -6.67 -8.64
N PHE A 37 5.43 -6.12 -8.29
CA PHE A 37 5.66 -4.67 -8.31
C PHE A 37 5.82 -4.07 -9.70
N LEU A 38 6.26 -4.85 -10.69
CA LEU A 38 6.30 -4.40 -12.08
C LEU A 38 4.89 -4.30 -12.65
N GLU A 39 4.03 -5.28 -12.35
CA GLU A 39 2.61 -5.22 -12.68
C GLU A 39 1.96 -4.00 -12.03
N CYS A 40 2.20 -3.78 -10.73
CA CYS A 40 1.70 -2.63 -10.01
C CYS A 40 2.13 -1.31 -10.65
N ARG A 41 3.40 -1.17 -11.03
CA ARG A 41 3.91 0.04 -11.71
C ARG A 41 3.17 0.29 -13.03
N LYS A 42 3.04 -0.74 -13.86
CA LYS A 42 2.33 -0.65 -15.14
C LYS A 42 0.88 -0.21 -14.93
N ASN A 43 0.19 -0.81 -13.95
CA ASN A 43 -1.19 -0.49 -13.63
C ASN A 43 -1.34 0.93 -13.05
N PHE A 44 -0.38 1.40 -12.27
CA PHE A 44 -0.35 2.80 -11.79
C PHE A 44 -0.19 3.78 -12.96
N VAL A 45 0.74 3.54 -13.87
CA VAL A 45 0.97 4.39 -15.03
C VAL A 45 -0.28 4.44 -15.92
N ASN A 46 -0.90 3.28 -16.17
CA ASN A 46 -2.16 3.21 -16.91
C ASN A 46 -3.28 4.01 -16.23
N TYR A 47 -3.40 3.92 -14.89
CA TYR A 47 -4.36 4.72 -14.14
C TYR A 47 -4.09 6.21 -14.31
N VAL A 48 -2.85 6.68 -14.12
CA VAL A 48 -2.50 8.10 -14.25
C VAL A 48 -2.86 8.62 -15.64
N ASN A 49 -2.50 7.88 -16.69
CA ASN A 49 -2.74 8.31 -18.08
C ASN A 49 -4.21 8.24 -18.51
N SER A 50 -5.03 7.42 -17.85
CA SER A 50 -6.46 7.26 -18.20
C SER A 50 -7.39 8.04 -17.28
N SER A 51 -6.94 8.42 -16.09
CA SER A 51 -7.71 9.21 -15.14
C SER A 51 -7.54 10.71 -15.41
N ASN A 52 -8.61 11.47 -15.23
CA ASN A 52 -8.53 12.94 -15.17
C ASN A 52 -8.09 13.45 -13.78
N ASP A 53 -7.66 12.55 -12.90
CA ASP A 53 -7.29 12.86 -11.52
C ASP A 53 -5.93 13.56 -11.43
N PHE A 54 -5.11 13.45 -12.48
CA PHE A 54 -3.80 14.05 -12.56
C PHE A 54 -3.70 14.94 -13.81
N ASN A 55 -3.12 16.13 -13.66
CA ASN A 55 -2.77 17.00 -14.79
C ASN A 55 -1.52 16.50 -15.54
N ILE A 56 -1.36 15.19 -15.66
CA ILE A 56 -0.23 14.52 -16.30
C ILE A 56 -0.81 13.55 -17.33
N SER A 57 -0.66 13.90 -18.60
CA SER A 57 -0.82 12.95 -19.70
C SER A 57 0.54 12.37 -20.09
N ASP A 58 0.55 11.12 -20.55
CA ASP A 58 1.72 10.47 -21.16
C ASP A 58 2.89 10.12 -20.23
N LEU A 59 2.61 9.82 -18.95
CA LEU A 59 3.61 9.23 -18.05
C LEU A 59 4.10 7.89 -18.64
N LYS A 60 5.42 7.74 -18.82
CA LYS A 60 5.99 6.47 -19.28
C LYS A 60 6.25 5.54 -18.10
N GLU A 61 6.16 4.24 -18.34
CA GLU A 61 6.36 3.24 -17.29
C GLU A 61 7.74 3.38 -16.61
N ILE A 62 8.79 3.62 -17.39
CA ILE A 62 10.17 3.78 -16.88
C ILE A 62 10.37 5.01 -15.99
N GLU A 63 9.48 5.99 -16.08
CA GLU A 63 9.55 7.25 -15.34
C GLU A 63 8.90 7.12 -13.94
N SER A 64 8.18 6.03 -13.68
CA SER A 64 7.53 5.77 -12.39
C SER A 64 8.18 4.63 -11.62
N LYS A 65 8.18 4.77 -10.30
CA LYS A 65 8.48 3.69 -9.34
C LYS A 65 7.30 3.39 -8.42
N CYS A 66 6.14 3.99 -8.68
CA CYS A 66 4.99 3.89 -7.80
C CYS A 66 4.29 2.54 -7.99
N VAL A 67 4.10 1.81 -6.89
CA VAL A 67 3.45 0.48 -6.89
C VAL A 67 2.15 0.44 -6.08
N ALA A 68 1.87 1.48 -5.29
CA ALA A 68 0.73 1.51 -4.39
C ALA A 68 0.28 2.93 -4.08
N TRP A 69 -1.00 3.07 -3.74
CA TRP A 69 -1.50 4.21 -2.99
C TRP A 69 -1.33 4.01 -1.52
N ARG A 70 -1.17 5.10 -0.78
CA ARG A 70 -1.23 5.09 0.67
C ARG A 70 -2.17 6.17 1.16
N CYS A 71 -2.89 5.84 2.21
CA CYS A 71 -3.68 6.80 2.96
C CYS A 71 -3.74 6.35 4.42
N MET A 72 -3.36 7.25 5.33
CA MET A 72 -3.33 6.97 6.75
C MET A 72 -2.48 5.72 7.09
N LEU A 73 -3.10 4.64 7.58
CA LEU A 73 -2.44 3.39 7.99
C LEU A 73 -2.75 2.25 7.00
N GLN A 74 -3.00 2.60 5.74
CA GLN A 74 -3.41 1.68 4.69
C GLN A 74 -2.55 1.90 3.44
N ILE A 75 -2.19 0.81 2.78
CA ILE A 75 -1.43 0.80 1.52
C ILE A 75 -2.16 -0.12 0.56
N GLU A 76 -2.59 0.39 -0.59
CA GLU A 76 -3.28 -0.37 -1.63
C GLU A 76 -2.41 -0.51 -2.86
N PHE A 77 -2.04 -1.74 -3.17
CA PHE A 77 -1.20 -2.08 -4.30
C PHE A 77 -1.99 -2.09 -5.59
N PHE A 78 -1.31 -1.71 -6.68
CA PHE A 78 -1.86 -1.70 -8.03
C PHE A 78 -1.90 -3.08 -8.70
N SER A 79 -1.98 -4.16 -7.93
CA SER A 79 -2.12 -5.53 -8.44
C SER A 79 -3.52 -5.83 -8.97
N GLU A 80 -3.65 -6.92 -9.72
CA GLU A 80 -4.94 -7.51 -10.08
C GLU A 80 -5.10 -8.90 -9.42
N PRO A 81 -6.00 -9.09 -8.43
CA PRO A 81 -6.90 -8.08 -7.85
C PRO A 81 -6.15 -7.06 -6.97
N ARG A 82 -6.79 -5.91 -6.73
CA ARG A 82 -6.27 -4.88 -5.82
C ARG A 82 -6.17 -5.42 -4.40
N ILE A 83 -4.97 -5.34 -3.80
CA ILE A 83 -4.72 -5.76 -2.42
C ILE A 83 -4.42 -4.55 -1.54
N LYS A 84 -5.18 -4.42 -0.46
CA LYS A 84 -5.06 -3.34 0.52
C LYS A 84 -4.49 -3.87 1.82
N ILE A 85 -3.23 -3.55 2.09
CA ILE A 85 -2.59 -3.81 3.37
C ILE A 85 -3.11 -2.85 4.41
N ILE A 86 -3.69 -3.41 5.47
CA ILE A 86 -4.20 -2.66 6.62
C ILE A 86 -3.30 -2.86 7.83
N ILE A 87 -2.89 -1.74 8.41
CA ILE A 87 -2.25 -1.72 9.71
C ILE A 87 -3.34 -1.36 10.72
N PRO A 88 -3.77 -2.32 11.56
CA PRO A 88 -4.89 -2.12 12.45
C PRO A 88 -4.60 -0.98 13.39
N TYR A 89 -5.54 -0.07 13.46
CA TYR A 89 -5.70 0.81 14.59
C TYR A 89 -6.77 0.21 15.49
N LYS A 90 -6.38 -0.55 16.52
CA LYS A 90 -7.37 -1.11 17.46
C LYS A 90 -8.05 0.05 18.21
N LYS A 91 -9.37 0.16 18.03
CA LYS A 91 -10.26 1.20 18.56
C LYS A 91 -10.87 0.82 19.92
N THR A 92 -10.23 0.02 20.77
CA THR A 92 -10.80 -0.15 22.12
C THR A 92 -10.75 1.21 22.85
N LEU A 93 -11.78 1.52 23.63
CA LEU A 93 -11.91 2.80 24.36
C LEU A 93 -10.67 3.11 25.21
N TRP A 94 -10.11 2.08 25.85
CA TRP A 94 -8.87 2.15 26.63
C TRP A 94 -7.62 2.46 25.82
N GLU A 95 -7.52 1.92 24.60
CA GLU A 95 -6.35 2.13 23.73
C GLU A 95 -6.37 3.49 23.04
N ARG A 96 -7.55 4.10 22.87
CA ARG A 96 -7.67 5.52 22.43
C ARG A 96 -7.09 6.48 23.47
N ILE A 97 -7.24 6.18 24.75
CA ILE A 97 -6.78 7.04 25.85
C ILE A 97 -5.24 7.04 25.95
N THR A 98 -4.58 5.92 25.65
CA THR A 98 -3.16 5.76 26.00
C THR A 98 -2.15 6.30 24.96
N LYS A 99 -2.57 6.79 23.78
CA LYS A 99 -1.70 7.26 22.63
C LYS A 99 -0.57 6.30 22.17
N ARG A 100 -0.29 5.23 22.92
CA ARG A 100 0.82 4.30 22.78
C ARG A 100 0.63 3.38 21.57
N ASN A 101 -0.62 3.01 21.30
CA ASN A 101 -0.96 2.20 20.14
C ASN A 101 -0.84 2.96 18.82
N PHE A 102 -1.18 4.25 18.79
CA PHE A 102 -0.98 5.06 17.58
C PHE A 102 0.50 5.08 17.18
N ARG A 103 1.41 5.39 18.11
CA ARG A 103 2.86 5.38 17.83
C ARG A 103 3.36 4.03 17.33
N LYS A 104 2.84 2.93 17.87
CA LYS A 104 3.20 1.57 17.41
C LYS A 104 2.72 1.32 15.98
N CYS A 105 1.46 1.64 15.67
CA CYS A 105 0.91 1.49 14.32
C CYS A 105 1.66 2.37 13.32
N SER A 106 1.99 3.62 13.67
CA SER A 106 2.80 4.50 12.83
C SER A 106 4.19 3.92 12.57
N ARG A 107 4.84 3.31 13.57
CA ARG A 107 6.15 2.66 13.37
C ARG A 107 6.07 1.49 12.41
N ILE A 108 5.05 0.63 12.53
CA ILE A 108 4.82 -0.49 11.60
C ILE A 108 4.57 0.03 10.18
N TYR A 109 3.81 1.12 10.04
CA TYR A 109 3.53 1.74 8.76
C TYR A 109 4.78 2.31 8.10
N LEU A 110 5.57 3.08 8.86
CA LEU A 110 6.83 3.62 8.37
C LEU A 110 7.82 2.52 8.01
N ASP A 111 7.92 1.45 8.81
CA ASP A 111 8.74 0.28 8.50
C ASP A 111 8.34 -0.36 7.16
N LEU A 112 7.05 -0.57 6.93
CA LEU A 112 6.55 -1.11 5.67
C LEU A 112 6.90 -0.19 4.48
N LEU A 113 6.72 1.13 4.62
CA LEU A 113 7.09 2.09 3.60
C LEU A 113 8.60 2.09 3.33
N TYR A 114 9.43 2.00 4.36
CA TYR A 114 10.88 1.90 4.21
C TYR A 114 11.28 0.62 3.50
N ARG A 115 10.71 -0.53 3.85
CA ARG A 115 11.00 -1.80 3.17
C ARG A 115 10.63 -1.76 1.69
N ILE A 116 9.53 -1.12 1.31
CA ILE A 116 9.16 -0.90 -0.10
C ILE A 116 10.21 -0.02 -0.80
N ARG A 117 10.57 1.10 -0.16
CA ARG A 117 11.56 2.05 -0.67
C ARG A 117 12.95 1.46 -0.83
N ASP A 118 13.40 0.70 0.15
CA ASP A 118 14.74 0.10 0.17
C ASP A 118 14.85 -1.02 -0.90
N ASN A 119 13.71 -1.55 -1.37
CA ASN A 119 13.62 -2.43 -2.54
C ASN A 119 13.46 -1.68 -3.87
N GLY A 120 13.59 -0.35 -3.89
CA GLY A 120 13.63 0.48 -5.09
C GLY A 120 12.29 1.07 -5.55
N TRP A 121 11.22 0.90 -4.76
CA TRP A 121 9.85 1.29 -5.13
C TRP A 121 9.32 2.47 -4.33
N SER A 122 8.22 3.06 -4.77
CA SER A 122 7.56 4.16 -4.06
C SER A 122 6.06 3.93 -3.93
N THR A 123 5.43 4.74 -3.08
CA THR A 123 3.98 4.79 -2.90
C THR A 123 3.51 6.22 -3.05
N PHE A 124 2.30 6.41 -3.56
CA PHE A 124 1.70 7.72 -3.78
C PHE A 124 0.76 8.07 -2.63
N ASP A 125 0.92 9.26 -2.05
CA ASP A 125 0.17 9.72 -0.88
C ASP A 125 -1.15 10.35 -1.29
N LEU A 126 -2.27 9.86 -0.73
CA LEU A 126 -3.62 10.40 -0.96
C LEU A 126 -4.14 11.25 0.21
N SER A 127 -3.37 11.39 1.30
CA SER A 127 -3.77 12.15 2.49
C SER A 127 -3.52 13.63 2.41
#